data_AF-A0A944PYT7-F1
#
_entry.id   AF-A0A944PYT7-F1
#
_cell.length_a   1.000
_cell.length_b   1.000
_cell.length_c   1.000
_cell.angle_alpha   90.00
_cell.angle_beta   90.00
_cell.angle_gamma   90.00
#
_symmetry.space_group_name_H-M   'P 1'
#
loop_
_entity.id
_entity.type
_entity.pdbx_description
1 polymer ?
#
loop_
_entity_poly.entity_id
_entity_poly.type
_entity_poly.pdbx_seq_one_letter_code
_entity_poly.pdbx_strand_id
1 'polypeptide(L)'
;MTRAPERDGSGADQRYGVDPRDVVLGIFGYLEECFSDSGWRGCAFINGHAELGRQDPVIAALAAEHFADVERRLTAVCKAAGMPRHIGQVLALLVEGARVESAVQRSAQPARTARLGAAIVMSVYETTSSTDATAPDYTDIDQW
;
A
#
# COMPACT_ATOMS: atom_id res chain seq x y z
N MET A 1 49.15 4.60 33.15
CA MET A 1 48.90 3.28 32.51
C MET A 1 47.54 2.84 33.04
N THR A 2 46.45 2.95 32.28
CA THR A 2 46.12 2.08 31.13
C THR A 2 45.30 2.86 30.09
N ARG A 3 45.73 2.81 28.82
CA ARG A 3 45.08 3.44 27.66
C ARG A 3 43.87 2.58 27.25
N ALA A 4 42.69 3.18 27.12
CA ALA A 4 41.51 2.52 26.53
C ALA A 4 41.75 2.29 25.03
N PRO A 5 41.21 1.20 24.43
CA PRO A 5 41.37 0.96 23.01
C PRO A 5 40.53 1.95 22.20
N GLU A 6 41.20 2.63 21.27
CA GLU A 6 40.58 3.37 20.16
C GLU A 6 39.72 2.40 19.36
N ARG A 7 38.41 2.65 19.28
CA ARG A 7 37.54 1.95 18.33
C ARG A 7 37.70 2.63 16.98
N ASP A 8 38.21 1.88 16.02
CA ASP A 8 38.34 2.33 14.65
C ASP A 8 36.96 2.69 14.06
N GLY A 9 36.96 3.75 13.26
CA GLY A 9 35.78 4.26 12.56
C GLY A 9 35.55 3.55 11.24
N SER A 10 35.10 2.30 11.25
CA SER A 10 34.64 1.62 10.03
C SER A 10 33.40 0.74 10.25
N GLY A 11 32.32 1.35 10.73
CA GLY A 11 30.96 0.80 10.58
C GLY A 11 30.19 1.68 9.61
N ALA A 12 30.22 1.38 8.32
CA ALA A 12 29.35 2.03 7.36
C ALA A 12 27.89 1.88 7.84
N ASP A 13 27.23 3.01 8.12
CA ASP A 13 25.78 3.12 8.31
C ASP A 13 25.11 2.83 6.97
N GLN A 14 25.13 1.56 6.56
CA GLN A 14 24.40 1.08 5.41
C GLN A 14 22.96 0.88 5.88
N ARG A 15 22.22 1.99 5.93
CA ARG A 15 20.77 1.96 6.10
C ARG A 15 20.23 1.15 4.92
N TYR A 16 19.91 -0.12 5.15
CA TYR A 16 19.16 -0.93 4.21
C TYR A 16 17.83 -0.20 3.99
N GLY A 17 17.73 0.55 2.90
CA GLY A 17 16.48 1.17 2.48
C GLY A 17 15.45 0.07 2.26
N VAL A 18 14.23 0.26 2.78
CA VAL A 18 13.11 -0.64 2.48
C VAL A 18 12.89 -0.63 0.97
N ASP A 19 12.83 -1.81 0.33
CA ASP A 19 12.49 -1.90 -1.09
C ASP A 19 11.05 -1.36 -1.27
N PRO A 20 10.82 -0.35 -2.13
CA PRO A 20 9.48 0.16 -2.42
C PRO A 20 8.47 -0.92 -2.85
N ARG A 21 8.94 -2.04 -3.44
CA ARG A 21 8.09 -3.20 -3.78
C ARG A 21 7.59 -3.91 -2.53
N ASP A 22 8.44 -4.04 -1.51
CA ASP A 22 8.04 -4.64 -0.23
C ASP A 22 6.99 -3.80 0.47
N VAL A 23 7.05 -2.48 0.32
CA VAL A 23 5.99 -1.57 0.80
C VAL A 23 4.67 -1.85 0.10
N VAL A 24 4.67 -1.93 -1.24
CA VAL A 24 3.44 -2.24 -2.00
C VAL A 24 2.85 -3.56 -1.53
N LEU A 25 3.68 -4.59 -1.36
CA LEU A 25 3.23 -5.89 -0.87
C LEU A 25 2.76 -5.83 0.58
N GLY A 26 3.38 -4.99 1.40
CA GLY A 26 3.02 -4.72 2.79
C GLY A 26 1.59 -4.20 2.94
N ILE A 27 1.10 -3.37 2.01
CA ILE A 27 -0.28 -2.84 2.03
C ILE A 27 -1.29 -3.99 2.05
N PHE A 28 -1.05 -5.04 1.27
CA PHE A 28 -1.93 -6.20 1.26
C PHE A 28 -1.80 -7.09 2.51
N GLY A 29 -0.65 -7.03 3.21
CA GLY A 29 -0.50 -7.63 4.53
C GLY A 29 -1.40 -6.94 5.56
N TYR A 30 -1.36 -5.61 5.59
CA TYR A 30 -2.26 -4.81 6.42
C TYR A 30 -3.75 -5.08 6.10
N LEU A 31 -4.13 -5.14 4.81
CA LEU A 31 -5.50 -5.51 4.45
C LEU A 31 -5.90 -6.90 4.94
N GLU A 32 -4.98 -7.87 4.93
CA GLU A 32 -5.25 -9.21 5.44
C GLU A 32 -5.55 -9.19 6.95
N GLU A 33 -4.81 -8.38 7.71
CA GLU A 33 -5.05 -8.16 9.14
C GLU A 33 -6.42 -7.51 9.37
N CYS A 34 -6.73 -6.42 8.65
CA CYS A 34 -8.05 -5.79 8.71
C CYS A 34 -9.18 -6.77 8.42
N PHE A 35 -9.07 -7.55 7.34
CA PHE A 35 -10.13 -8.46 6.91
C PHE A 35 -10.31 -9.65 7.87
N SER A 36 -9.29 -9.95 8.68
CA SER A 36 -9.34 -10.98 9.72
C SER A 36 -9.98 -10.48 11.02
N ASP A 37 -10.13 -9.17 11.19
CA ASP A 37 -10.80 -8.59 12.35
C ASP A 37 -12.31 -8.90 12.33
N SER A 38 -12.83 -9.38 13.46
CA SER A 38 -14.26 -9.74 13.61
C SER A 38 -15.24 -8.58 13.41
N GLY A 39 -14.76 -7.34 13.53
CA GLY A 39 -15.45 -6.08 13.29
C GLY A 39 -15.38 -5.59 11.85
N TRP A 40 -14.61 -6.23 10.95
CA TRP A 40 -14.57 -5.84 9.54
C TRP A 40 -15.95 -5.96 8.88
N ARG A 41 -16.38 -4.89 8.21
CA ARG A 41 -17.68 -4.80 7.50
C ARG A 41 -17.52 -4.31 6.06
N GLY A 42 -16.31 -4.33 5.53
CA GLY A 42 -15.98 -3.68 4.25
C GLY A 42 -15.57 -2.22 4.44
N CYS A 43 -15.23 -1.59 3.31
CA CYS A 43 -14.87 -0.18 3.27
C CYS A 43 -16.11 0.71 3.50
N ALA A 44 -16.02 1.61 4.48
CA ALA A 44 -17.11 2.53 4.80
C ALA A 44 -17.51 3.43 3.61
N PHE A 45 -16.55 3.86 2.81
CA PHE A 45 -16.79 4.69 1.62
C PHE A 45 -17.56 3.93 0.53
N ILE A 46 -17.21 2.67 0.28
CA ILE A 46 -17.92 1.83 -0.69
C ILE A 46 -19.35 1.58 -0.23
N ASN A 47 -19.52 1.16 1.02
CA ASN A 47 -20.84 0.86 1.57
C ASN A 47 -21.72 2.11 1.62
N GLY A 48 -21.17 3.24 2.07
CA GLY A 48 -21.88 4.51 2.11
C GLY A 48 -22.28 5.00 0.72
N HIS A 49 -21.38 4.90 -0.27
CA HIS A 49 -21.70 5.26 -1.65
C HIS A 49 -22.78 4.36 -2.26
N ALA A 50 -22.73 3.05 -2.00
CA ALA A 50 -23.71 2.10 -2.52
C ALA A 50 -25.13 2.38 -2.01
N GLU A 51 -25.28 2.79 -0.75
CA GLU A 51 -26.58 3.09 -0.14
C GLU A 51 -27.10 4.49 -0.51
N LEU A 52 -26.24 5.50 -0.45
CA LEU A 52 -26.66 6.91 -0.45
C LEU A 52 -26.03 7.77 -1.56
N GLY A 53 -25.01 7.28 -2.26
CA GLY A 53 -24.20 8.09 -3.18
C GLY A 53 -24.95 8.63 -4.40
N ARG A 54 -26.11 8.05 -4.74
CA ARG A 54 -26.95 8.57 -5.84
C ARG A 54 -27.87 9.72 -5.40
N GLN A 55 -28.15 9.81 -4.10
CA GLN A 55 -29.12 10.74 -3.51
C GLN A 55 -28.41 11.85 -2.72
N ASP A 56 -27.22 11.58 -2.19
CA ASP A 56 -26.43 12.51 -1.40
C ASP A 56 -25.09 12.82 -2.11
N PRO A 57 -24.94 14.03 -2.70
CA PRO A 57 -23.72 14.42 -3.39
C PRO A 57 -22.51 14.57 -2.45
N VAL A 58 -22.72 14.78 -1.15
CA VAL A 58 -21.62 14.85 -0.17
C VAL A 58 -21.02 13.46 0.03
N ILE A 59 -21.86 12.43 0.17
CA ILE A 59 -21.39 11.04 0.27
C ILE A 59 -20.71 10.59 -1.03
N ALA A 60 -21.25 10.98 -2.18
CA ALA A 60 -20.61 10.72 -3.47
C ALA A 60 -19.21 11.34 -3.55
N ALA A 61 -19.06 12.59 -3.11
CA ALA A 61 -17.78 13.31 -3.10
C ALA A 61 -16.77 12.66 -2.14
N LEU A 62 -17.18 12.30 -0.91
CA LEU A 62 -16.31 11.64 0.06
C LEU A 62 -15.78 10.29 -0.45
N ALA A 63 -16.62 9.49 -1.11
CA ALA A 63 -16.18 8.23 -1.69
C ALA A 63 -15.21 8.44 -2.87
N ALA A 64 -15.47 9.43 -3.72
CA ALA A 64 -14.58 9.78 -4.83
C ALA A 64 -13.22 10.30 -4.33
N GLU A 65 -13.22 11.13 -3.29
CA GLU A 65 -11.99 11.62 -2.64
C GLU A 65 -11.18 10.48 -2.05
N HIS A 66 -11.80 9.57 -1.30
CA HIS A 66 -11.12 8.38 -0.76
C HIS A 66 -10.44 7.54 -1.85
N PHE A 67 -11.14 7.25 -2.95
CA PHE A 67 -10.58 6.47 -4.06
C PHE A 67 -9.42 7.22 -4.73
N ALA A 68 -9.55 8.53 -4.91
CA ALA A 68 -8.48 9.35 -5.45
C ALA A 68 -7.26 9.38 -4.52
N ASP A 69 -7.47 9.38 -3.20
CA ASP A 69 -6.42 9.38 -2.18
C ASP A 69 -5.64 8.06 -2.20
N VAL A 70 -6.34 6.92 -2.25
CA VAL A 70 -5.74 5.59 -2.38
C VAL A 70 -4.91 5.49 -3.66
N GLU A 71 -5.46 5.90 -4.82
CA GLU A 71 -4.72 5.90 -6.09
C GLU A 71 -3.48 6.81 -6.03
N ARG A 72 -3.60 8.02 -5.47
CA ARG A 72 -2.47 8.95 -5.35
C ARG A 72 -1.34 8.36 -4.50
N ARG A 73 -1.67 7.76 -3.35
CA ARG A 73 -0.68 7.14 -2.47
C ARG A 73 0.01 5.95 -3.17
N LEU A 74 -0.73 5.04 -3.80
CA LEU A 74 -0.13 3.90 -4.52
C LEU A 74 0.74 4.35 -5.68
N THR A 75 0.28 5.36 -6.42
CA THR A 75 1.06 5.96 -7.50
C THR A 75 2.38 6.55 -6.99
N ALA A 76 2.38 7.18 -5.81
CA ALA A 76 3.59 7.73 -5.21
C ALA A 76 4.58 6.61 -4.81
N VAL A 77 4.10 5.51 -4.21
CA VAL A 77 4.93 4.34 -3.90
C VAL A 77 5.51 3.72 -5.19
N CYS A 78 4.66 3.53 -6.22
CA CYS A 78 5.12 3.03 -7.52
C CYS A 78 6.18 3.92 -8.16
N LYS A 79 6.01 5.24 -8.10
CA LYS A 79 6.98 6.19 -8.62
C LYS A 79 8.33 6.07 -7.89
N ALA A 80 8.32 5.92 -6.57
CA ALA A 80 9.54 5.70 -5.79
C ALA A 80 10.24 4.36 -6.16
N ALA A 81 9.46 3.36 -6.58
CA ALA A 81 9.95 2.08 -7.08
C ALA A 81 10.43 2.09 -8.54
N GLY A 82 10.38 3.24 -9.23
CA GLY A 82 10.68 3.34 -10.66
C GLY A 82 9.61 2.73 -11.57
N MET A 83 8.40 2.45 -11.06
CA MET A 83 7.30 1.88 -11.83
C MET A 83 6.44 2.97 -12.50
N PRO A 84 5.83 2.67 -13.67
CA PRO A 84 4.92 3.61 -14.33
C PRO A 84 3.68 3.98 -13.51
N ARG A 85 3.12 5.17 -13.76
CA ARG A 85 1.91 5.68 -13.08
C ARG A 85 0.73 4.71 -13.12
N HIS A 86 0.48 4.06 -14.26
CA HIS A 86 -0.68 3.18 -14.43
C HIS A 86 -0.62 1.94 -13.51
N ILE A 87 0.56 1.59 -12.98
CA ILE A 87 0.67 0.52 -11.97
C ILE A 87 0.05 0.92 -10.65
N GLY A 88 0.20 2.18 -10.23
CA GLY A 88 -0.53 2.70 -9.07
C GLY A 88 -2.05 2.57 -9.21
N GLN A 89 -2.56 2.77 -10.43
CA GLN A 89 -4.00 2.64 -10.74
C GLN A 89 -4.46 1.17 -10.68
N VAL A 90 -3.66 0.25 -11.23
CA VAL A 90 -3.94 -1.19 -11.16
C VAL A 90 -3.94 -1.66 -9.71
N LEU A 91 -2.97 -1.22 -8.91
CA LEU A 91 -2.91 -1.55 -7.49
C LEU A 91 -4.13 -0.99 -6.73
N ALA A 92 -4.57 0.24 -7.05
CA ALA A 92 -5.76 0.83 -6.41
C ALA A 92 -7.00 -0.02 -6.70
N LEU A 93 -7.15 -0.47 -7.95
CA LEU A 93 -8.24 -1.38 -8.33
C LEU A 93 -8.18 -2.70 -7.56
N LEU A 94 -6.99 -3.28 -7.35
CA LEU A 94 -6.81 -4.50 -6.57
C LEU A 94 -7.17 -4.30 -5.09
N VAL A 95 -6.77 -3.17 -4.50
CA VAL A 95 -7.11 -2.82 -3.11
C VAL A 95 -8.62 -2.69 -2.94
N GLU A 96 -9.29 -1.91 -3.79
CA GLU A 96 -10.73 -1.72 -3.68
C GLU A 96 -11.53 -2.98 -4.01
N GLY A 97 -11.06 -3.78 -4.99
CA GLY A 97 -11.64 -5.09 -5.28
C GLY A 97 -11.55 -6.05 -4.09
N ALA A 98 -10.41 -6.11 -3.42
CA ALA A 98 -10.21 -6.95 -2.23
C ALA A 98 -11.10 -6.51 -1.07
N ARG A 99 -11.33 -5.21 -0.88
CA ARG A 99 -12.25 -4.67 0.14
C ARG A 99 -13.71 -5.08 -0.12
N VAL A 100 -14.16 -5.04 -1.37
CA VAL A 100 -15.51 -5.50 -1.74
C VAL A 100 -15.65 -6.99 -1.53
N GLU A 101 -14.73 -7.78 -2.08
CA GLU A 101 -14.81 -9.24 -2.03
C GLU A 101 -14.71 -9.78 -0.60
N SER A 102 -13.83 -9.21 0.23
CA SER A 102 -13.68 -9.61 1.63
C SER A 102 -14.94 -9.38 2.46
N ALA A 103 -15.66 -8.28 2.22
CA ALA A 103 -16.91 -7.99 2.90
C ALA A 103 -18.02 -9.00 2.55
N VAL A 104 -18.07 -9.41 1.28
CA VAL A 104 -19.06 -10.39 0.77
C VAL A 104 -18.73 -11.80 1.26
N GLN A 105 -17.47 -12.23 1.12
CA GLN A 105 -17.04 -13.59 1.44
C GLN A 105 -16.72 -13.80 2.93
N ARG A 106 -16.59 -12.71 3.70
CA ARG A 106 -16.13 -12.71 5.10
C ARG A 106 -14.82 -13.47 5.28
N SER A 107 -13.86 -13.09 4.46
CA SER A 107 -12.58 -13.78 4.34
C SER A 107 -11.46 -12.78 4.10
N ALA A 108 -10.28 -13.10 4.64
CA ALA A 108 -9.03 -12.40 4.34
C ALA A 108 -8.35 -12.92 3.06
N GLN A 109 -8.87 -13.98 2.45
CA GLN A 109 -8.31 -14.54 1.20
C GLN A 109 -8.19 -13.52 0.06
N PRO A 110 -9.13 -12.57 -0.14
CA PRO A 110 -9.00 -11.55 -1.19
C PRO A 110 -7.75 -10.67 -1.04
N ALA A 111 -7.29 -10.39 0.18
CA ALA A 111 -6.04 -9.65 0.40
C ALA A 111 -4.83 -10.44 -0.15
N ARG A 112 -4.77 -11.76 0.09
CA ARG A 112 -3.72 -12.64 -0.43
C ARG A 112 -3.75 -12.72 -1.95
N THR A 113 -4.95 -12.84 -2.53
CA THR A 113 -5.15 -12.86 -3.98
C THR A 113 -4.69 -11.55 -4.62
N ALA A 114 -5.09 -10.42 -4.03
CA ALA A 114 -4.68 -9.10 -4.49
C ALA A 114 -3.17 -8.89 -4.36
N ARG A 115 -2.55 -9.37 -3.27
CA ARG A 115 -1.08 -9.37 -3.10
C ARG A 115 -0.36 -10.13 -4.22
N LEU A 116 -0.86 -11.32 -4.57
CA LEU A 116 -0.32 -12.10 -5.68
C LEU A 116 -0.48 -11.36 -7.01
N GLY A 117 -1.66 -10.78 -7.27
CA GLY A 117 -1.92 -9.97 -8.46
C GLY A 117 -0.97 -8.77 -8.56
N ALA A 118 -0.73 -8.08 -7.44
CA ALA A 118 0.24 -6.99 -7.37
C ALA A 118 1.66 -7.48 -7.71
N ALA A 119 2.11 -8.59 -7.13
CA ALA A 119 3.41 -9.17 -7.44
C ALA A 119 3.55 -9.52 -8.93
N ILE A 120 2.51 -10.09 -9.55
CA ILE A 120 2.50 -10.43 -10.98
C ILE A 120 2.62 -9.16 -11.84
N VAL A 121 1.80 -8.15 -11.56
CA VAL A 121 1.79 -6.88 -12.32
C VAL A 121 3.10 -6.10 -12.12
N MET A 122 3.71 -6.15 -10.94
CA MET A 122 5.01 -5.51 -10.71
C MET A 122 6.15 -6.29 -11.37
N SER A 123 6.03 -7.61 -11.55
CA SER A 123 7.11 -8.44 -12.11
C SER A 123 7.42 -8.14 -13.57
N VAL A 124 6.48 -7.53 -14.32
CA VAL A 124 6.72 -7.12 -15.70
C VAL A 124 7.54 -5.83 -15.83
N TYR A 125 7.86 -5.16 -14.71
CA TYR A 125 8.71 -3.98 -14.68
C TYR A 125 10.04 -4.30 -14.03
N GLU A 126 11.13 -4.03 -14.74
CA GLU A 126 12.48 -4.07 -14.17
C GLU A 126 12.71 -2.83 -13.31
N THR A 127 13.31 -3.01 -12.14
CA THR A 127 13.74 -1.88 -11.30
C THR A 127 14.85 -1.17 -12.05
N THR A 128 14.62 0.05 -12.53
CA THR A 128 15.74 0.90 -12.92
C THR A 128 16.39 1.35 -11.63
N SER A 129 17.59 0.84 -11.31
CA SER A 129 18.34 1.19 -10.12
C SER A 129 18.58 2.70 -10.07
N SER A 130 17.72 3.44 -9.37
CA SER A 130 17.89 4.88 -9.15
C SER A 130 18.43 5.06 -7.74
N THR A 131 19.74 5.28 -7.66
CA THR A 131 20.51 5.44 -6.40
C THR A 131 20.19 6.72 -5.63
N ASP A 132 19.23 7.53 -6.08
CA ASP A 132 19.01 8.90 -5.55
C ASP A 132 17.54 9.19 -5.15
N ALA A 133 16.70 8.17 -5.06
CA ALA A 133 15.34 8.36 -4.54
C ALA A 133 15.34 8.29 -3.02
N THR A 134 15.22 9.44 -2.35
CA THR A 134 14.87 9.49 -0.93
C THR A 134 13.60 8.66 -0.75
N ALA A 135 13.69 7.55 -0.01
CA ALA A 135 12.55 6.66 0.21
C ALA A 135 11.41 7.48 0.85
N PRO A 136 10.18 7.41 0.30
CA PRO A 136 9.01 7.98 0.94
C PRO A 136 8.91 7.49 2.38
N ASP A 137 8.43 8.35 3.28
CA ASP A 137 8.04 7.89 4.61
C ASP A 137 6.84 6.93 4.47
N TYR A 138 7.07 5.66 4.82
CA TYR A 138 6.08 4.58 4.72
C TYR A 138 5.40 4.27 6.06
N THR A 139 5.62 5.09 7.09
CA THR A 139 5.17 4.82 8.46
C THR A 139 3.64 4.83 8.61
N ASP A 140 2.91 5.39 7.65
CA ASP A 140 1.43 5.48 7.67
C ASP A 140 0.72 4.33 6.94
N ILE A 141 1.33 3.14 6.82
CA ILE A 141 0.68 1.98 6.17
C ILE A 141 -0.62 1.54 6.87
N ASP A 142 -0.75 1.86 8.15
CA ASP A 142 -1.93 1.58 8.97
C ASP A 142 -3.08 2.58 8.72
N GLN A 143 -2.85 3.64 7.93
CA GLN A 143 -3.87 4.64 7.57
C GLN A 143 -4.48 4.43 6.17
N TRP A 144 -4.39 3.21 5.64
CA TRP A 144 -4.78 2.89 4.26
C TRP A 144 -6.20 2.39 4.09
#